data_AF-A0A2N7VYF4-F1
#
_entry.id   AF-A0A2N7VYF4-F1
#
_cell.length_a   1.000
_cell.length_b   1.000
_cell.length_c   1.000
_cell.angle_alpha   90.00
_cell.angle_beta   90.00
_cell.angle_gamma   90.00
#
_symmetry.space_group_name_H-M   'P 1'
#
loop_
_entity.id
_entity.type
_entity.pdbx_description
1 polymer ?
#
loop_
_entity_poly.entity_id
_entity_poly.type
_entity_poly.pdbx_seq_one_letter_code
_entity_poly.pdbx_strand_id
1 'polypeptide(L)'
;MSKASVCHDDPTTTGGKVIATASTMFDGDRRIALDGEMATCGNCPGEHPIQGTGMDMDEDGRASVLDNDPVQCPCGQNHVKAGSDAGCSTG
;
A
#
# COMPACT_ATOMS: atom_id res chain seq x y z
N MET A 1 -3.69 5.92 -17.69
CA MET A 1 -3.71 4.64 -16.96
C MET A 1 -3.69 4.99 -15.50
N SER A 2 -4.83 4.85 -14.80
CA SER A 2 -4.88 5.04 -13.36
C SER A 2 -4.22 3.82 -12.71
N LYS A 3 -3.21 4.02 -11.85
CA LYS A 3 -2.68 2.92 -11.04
C LYS A 3 -3.75 2.56 -10.00
N ALA A 4 -3.89 1.26 -9.71
CA ALA A 4 -4.80 0.80 -8.68
C ALA A 4 -4.27 1.17 -7.29
N SER A 5 -5.16 1.56 -6.39
CA SER A 5 -4.85 1.82 -4.99
C SER A 5 -4.71 0.52 -4.22
N VAL A 6 -3.77 0.52 -3.28
CA VAL A 6 -3.40 -0.65 -2.48
C VAL A 6 -4.17 -0.63 -1.16
N CYS A 7 -4.65 -1.78 -0.74
CA CYS A 7 -5.44 -1.92 0.48
C CYS A 7 -4.71 -2.71 1.57
N HIS A 8 -5.22 -2.64 2.80
CA HIS A 8 -4.80 -3.53 3.89
C HIS A 8 -4.88 -5.01 3.46
N ASP A 9 -3.90 -5.80 3.90
CA ASP A 9 -3.69 -7.22 3.55
C ASP A 9 -3.38 -7.51 2.07
N ASP A 10 -3.20 -6.50 1.22
CA ASP A 10 -2.69 -6.72 -0.13
C ASP A 10 -1.26 -7.29 -0.10
N PRO A 11 -0.91 -8.16 -1.06
CA PRO A 11 0.40 -8.79 -1.10
C PRO A 11 1.49 -7.82 -1.55
N THR A 12 2.75 -8.15 -1.24
CA THR A 12 3.91 -7.49 -1.83
C THR A 12 4.62 -8.41 -2.83
N THR A 13 5.49 -7.84 -3.67
CA THR A 13 6.26 -8.59 -4.68
C THR A 13 7.18 -9.66 -4.09
N THR A 14 7.56 -9.53 -2.81
CA THR A 14 8.43 -10.49 -2.12
C THR A 14 7.66 -11.52 -1.30
N GLY A 15 6.33 -11.52 -1.37
CA GLY A 15 5.49 -12.43 -0.57
C GLY A 15 5.20 -11.94 0.85
N GLY A 16 5.44 -10.65 1.12
CA GLY A 16 4.93 -9.98 2.31
C GLY A 16 3.51 -9.46 2.11
N LYS A 17 3.05 -8.61 3.04
CA LYS A 17 1.70 -8.03 3.05
C LYS A 17 1.68 -6.60 3.56
N VAL A 18 0.68 -5.84 3.12
CA VAL A 18 0.44 -4.45 3.51
C VAL A 18 -0.32 -4.39 4.83
N ILE A 19 0.11 -3.49 5.71
CA ILE A 19 -0.40 -3.26 7.05
C ILE A 19 -0.87 -1.80 7.12
N ALA A 20 -2.02 -1.53 6.53
CA ALA A 20 -2.68 -0.21 6.55
C ALA A 20 -3.66 -0.07 7.73
N THR A 21 -3.16 -0.05 8.96
CA THR A 21 -4.02 0.00 10.17
C THR A 21 -4.26 1.42 10.70
N ALA A 22 -3.41 2.38 10.34
CA ALA A 22 -3.57 3.77 10.78
C ALA A 22 -4.46 4.61 9.84
N SER A 23 -4.68 4.14 8.61
CA SER A 23 -5.55 4.77 7.64
C SER A 23 -7.01 4.76 8.10
N THR A 24 -7.64 5.92 7.95
CA THR A 24 -9.08 6.17 8.13
C THR A 24 -9.82 6.18 6.79
N MET A 25 -9.10 6.02 5.67
CA MET A 25 -9.65 5.96 4.32
C MET A 25 -10.06 4.52 4.00
N PHE A 26 -11.28 4.35 3.50
CA PHE A 26 -11.83 3.05 3.13
C PHE A 26 -12.31 3.07 1.68
N ASP A 27 -12.05 1.97 0.97
CA ASP A 27 -12.72 1.65 -0.29
C ASP A 27 -13.58 0.40 -0.09
N GLY A 28 -14.89 0.59 -0.08
CA GLY A 28 -15.84 -0.40 0.44
C GLY A 28 -15.52 -0.77 1.89
N ASP A 29 -15.22 -2.04 2.14
CA ASP A 29 -14.91 -2.59 3.47
C ASP A 29 -13.40 -2.65 3.77
N ARG A 30 -12.54 -2.26 2.81
CA ARG A 30 -11.08 -2.37 2.94
C ARG A 30 -10.45 -1.01 3.20
N ARG A 31 -9.44 -0.96 4.07
CA ARG A 31 -8.67 0.27 4.31
C ARG A 31 -7.69 0.51 3.17
N ILE A 32 -7.70 1.72 2.64
CA ILE A 32 -6.73 2.17 1.63
C ILE A 32 -5.41 2.46 2.35
N ALA A 33 -4.32 1.91 1.85
CA ALA A 33 -2.98 2.19 2.36
C ALA A 33 -2.57 3.62 1.97
N LEU A 34 -2.01 4.34 2.94
CA LEU A 34 -1.53 5.71 2.78
C LEU A 34 -0.02 5.76 3.01
N ASP A 35 0.60 6.84 2.58
CA ASP A 35 2.02 7.09 2.78
C ASP A 35 2.39 6.97 4.27
N GLY A 36 3.49 6.27 4.54
CA GLY A 36 3.97 5.99 5.89
C GLY A 36 3.32 4.78 6.58
N GLU A 37 2.32 4.13 5.96
CA GLU A 37 1.85 2.82 6.42
C GLU A 37 2.92 1.75 6.25
N MET A 38 2.76 0.60 6.91
CA MET A 38 3.78 -0.43 6.97
C MET A 38 3.47 -1.59 6.02
N ALA A 39 4.51 -2.30 5.58
CA ALA A 39 4.40 -3.58 4.88
C ALA A 39 5.52 -4.52 5.31
N THR A 40 5.25 -5.82 5.25
CA THR A 40 6.28 -6.84 5.44
C THR A 40 7.00 -7.15 4.13
N CYS A 41 8.21 -7.68 4.27
CA CYS A 41 9.02 -8.18 3.17
C CYS A 41 9.24 -9.68 3.38
N GLY A 42 9.07 -10.51 2.35
CA GLY A 42 9.38 -11.94 2.47
C GLY A 42 10.88 -12.22 2.60
N ASN A 43 11.72 -11.24 2.26
CA ASN A 43 13.18 -11.35 2.31
C ASN A 43 13.82 -10.63 3.51
N CYS A 44 13.11 -9.71 4.16
CA CYS A 44 13.65 -8.92 5.27
C CYS A 44 12.77 -9.10 6.51
N PRO A 45 13.36 -9.34 7.70
CA PRO A 45 12.59 -9.45 8.92
C PRO A 45 12.04 -8.07 9.33
N GLY A 46 10.80 -8.08 9.83
CA GLY A 46 10.13 -6.89 10.36
C GLY A 46 9.17 -6.23 9.37
N GLU A 47 8.73 -5.04 9.77
CA GLU A 47 7.80 -4.19 9.04
C GLU A 47 8.53 -2.94 8.58
N HIS A 48 8.22 -2.48 7.38
CA HIS A 48 8.92 -1.37 6.75
C HIS A 48 7.90 -0.39 6.16
N PRO A 49 8.17 0.94 6.22
CA PRO A 49 7.22 1.91 5.72
C PRO A 49 7.12 1.86 4.20
N ILE A 50 5.93 2.13 3.68
CA ILE A 50 5.63 2.24 2.26
C ILE A 50 5.72 3.71 1.88
N GLN A 51 6.36 4.00 0.76
CA GLN A 51 6.37 5.33 0.18
C GLN A 51 5.24 5.46 -0.84
N GLY A 52 4.18 6.16 -0.46
CA GLY A 52 3.03 6.40 -1.33
C GLY A 52 3.37 7.41 -2.42
N THR A 53 3.03 7.11 -3.68
CA THR A 53 3.21 8.02 -4.82
C THR A 53 1.90 8.53 -5.42
N GLY A 54 0.77 8.26 -4.76
CA GLY A 54 -0.54 8.75 -5.13
C GLY A 54 -0.60 10.27 -5.27
N MET A 55 -1.31 10.73 -6.31
CA MET A 55 -1.63 12.15 -6.46
C MET A 55 -2.78 12.57 -5.53
N ASP A 56 -3.66 11.61 -5.22
CA ASP A 56 -4.76 11.81 -4.27
C ASP A 56 -4.23 11.67 -2.84
N MET A 57 -4.43 12.73 -2.05
CA MET A 57 -4.01 12.82 -0.66
C MET A 57 -5.24 12.83 0.26
N ASP A 58 -5.08 12.30 1.48
CA ASP A 58 -6.09 12.43 2.53
C ASP A 58 -6.11 13.86 3.14
N GLU A 59 -7.01 14.08 4.11
CA GLU A 59 -7.12 15.36 4.84
C GLU A 59 -5.84 15.73 5.60
N ASP A 60 -5.00 14.75 5.95
CA ASP A 60 -3.70 14.92 6.61
C ASP A 60 -2.54 15.13 5.62
N GLY A 61 -2.81 15.16 4.31
CA GLY A 61 -1.80 15.35 3.26
C GLY A 61 -0.97 14.10 2.95
N ARG A 62 -1.44 12.91 3.36
CA ARG A 62 -0.78 11.64 3.06
C ARG A 62 -1.23 11.13 1.69
N ALA A 63 -0.27 10.86 0.82
CA ALA A 63 -0.53 10.31 -0.50
C ALA A 63 -1.08 8.88 -0.40
N SER A 64 -2.00 8.53 -1.29
CA SER A 64 -2.46 7.15 -1.43
C SER A 64 -1.32 6.24 -1.93
N VAL A 65 -1.24 5.03 -1.38
CA VAL A 65 -0.30 4.02 -1.86
C VAL A 65 -0.89 3.35 -3.11
N LEU A 66 -0.11 3.35 -4.17
CA LEU A 66 -0.48 2.80 -5.47
C LEU A 66 0.29 1.51 -5.76
N ASP A 67 -0.23 0.75 -6.71
CA ASP A 67 0.44 -0.43 -7.22
C ASP A 67 1.88 -0.12 -7.67
N ASN A 68 2.80 -1.02 -7.31
CA ASN A 68 4.25 -0.90 -7.50
C ASN A 68 4.93 0.23 -6.69
N ASP A 69 4.30 0.77 -5.65
CA ASP A 69 4.99 1.68 -4.74
C ASP A 69 6.06 0.93 -3.90
N PRO A 70 7.22 1.56 -3.64
CA PRO A 70 8.32 0.90 -2.98
C PRO A 70 8.10 0.80 -1.47
N VAL A 71 8.46 -0.34 -0.92
CA VAL A 71 8.57 -0.54 0.53
C VAL A 71 10.01 -0.24 0.93
N GLN A 72 10.20 0.64 1.91
CA GLN A 72 11.50 1.12 2.41
C GLN A 72 12.25 0.08 3.25
N CYS A 73 12.21 -1.17 2.81
CA CYS A 73 12.97 -2.27 3.35
C CYS A 73 14.43 -2.22 2.84
N PRO A 74 15.40 -2.78 3.58
CA PRO A 74 16.81 -2.70 3.22
C PRO A 74 17.18 -3.47 1.94
N CYS A 75 16.34 -4.42 1.47
CA CYS A 75 16.63 -5.13 0.23
C CYS A 75 16.29 -4.34 -1.04
N GLY A 76 15.50 -3.25 -0.93
CA GLY A 76 15.10 -2.37 -2.05
C GLY A 76 14.31 -3.06 -3.17
N GLN A 77 13.88 -4.30 -2.97
CA GLN A 77 13.22 -5.13 -3.99
C GLN A 77 11.71 -5.29 -3.73
N ASN A 78 11.26 -4.91 -2.53
CA ASN A 78 9.87 -5.09 -2.12
C ASN A 78 9.01 -3.93 -2.59
N HIS A 79 7.96 -4.25 -3.32
CA HIS A 79 6.96 -3.30 -3.79
C HIS A 79 5.58 -3.83 -3.42
N VAL A 80 4.66 -2.93 -3.11
CA VAL A 80 3.26 -3.31 -2.86
C VAL A 80 2.56 -3.67 -4.16
N LYS A 81 1.63 -4.61 -4.09
CA LYS A 81 0.81 -5.01 -5.24
C LYS A 81 -0.64 -4.76 -4.91
N ALA A 82 -1.31 -3.95 -5.72
CA ALA A 82 -2.75 -3.79 -5.56
C ALA A 82 -3.43 -5.14 -5.83
N GLY A 83 -4.33 -5.54 -4.93
CA GLY A 83 -5.14 -6.73 -5.13
C GLY A 83 -5.94 -6.65 -6.44
N SER A 84 -6.01 -7.76 -7.18
CA SER A 84 -6.83 -7.85 -8.39
C SER A 84 -8.33 -7.82 -8.09
N ASP A 85 -8.70 -7.93 -6.81
CA ASP A 85 -10.07 -7.80 -6.35
C ASP A 85 -10.45 -6.33 -6.36
N ALA A 86 -11.25 -5.99 -7.38
CA ALA A 86 -11.82 -4.70 -7.74
C ALA A 86 -12.73 -4.08 -6.66
N GLY A 87 -12.24 -4.01 -5.42
CA GLY A 87 -12.81 -3.20 -4.36
C GLY A 87 -12.14 -1.83 -4.26
N CYS A 88 -11.06 -1.58 -5.01
CA CYS A 88 -10.35 -0.29 -5.03
C CYS A 88 -10.36 0.43 -6.39
N SER A 89 -11.33 0.08 -7.24
CA SER A 89 -11.63 0.80 -8.47
C SER A 89 -12.70 1.84 -8.16
N THR A 90 -12.29 3.11 -8.14
CA THR A 90 -13.19 4.26 -8.15
C THR A 90 -14.27 4.06 -9.22
N GLY A 91 -15.50 3.81 -8.75
CA GLY A 91 -16.72 3.85 -9.55
C GLY A 91 -17.33 5.24 -9.52
#